data_AF-A0A239KF16-F1
#
_entry.id   AF-A0A239KF16-F1
#
_cell.length_a   1.000
_cell.length_b   1.000
_cell.length_c   1.000
_cell.angle_alpha   90.00
_cell.angle_beta   90.00
_cell.angle_gamma   90.00
#
_symmetry.space_group_name_H-M   'P 1'
#
loop_
_entity.id
_entity.type
_entity.pdbx_description
1 polymer ?
#
loop_
_entity_poly.entity_id
_entity_poly.type
_entity_poly.pdbx_seq_one_letter_code
_entity_poly.pdbx_strand_id
1 'polypeptide(L)'
;MADWLWDGSQARLVDFEYSGLSDRAYELAEMVEHISVRQRDGTALVRALEQVASAESDASRLLDCRRLHALFWLLRILGSGQGRSPRGSVDLAAQATRVLNLLG
;
A
#
# COMPACT_ATOMS: atom_id res chain seq x y z
N MET A 1 -4.58 -2.94 6.68
CA MET A 1 -4.52 -4.42 6.71
C MET A 1 -4.77 -4.91 8.11
N ALA A 2 -6.01 -5.34 8.34
CA ALA A 2 -6.43 -6.16 9.47
C ALA A 2 -6.69 -7.61 9.02
N ASP A 3 -6.43 -7.92 7.75
CA ASP A 3 -6.89 -9.12 7.04
C ASP A 3 -5.91 -10.29 7.22
N TRP A 4 -4.88 -10.12 8.03
CA TRP A 4 -3.88 -11.13 8.35
C TRP A 4 -3.97 -11.52 9.82
N LEU A 5 -4.21 -12.80 10.07
CA LEU A 5 -4.18 -13.39 11.41
C LEU A 5 -2.85 -14.11 11.61
N TRP A 6 -2.14 -13.77 12.70
CA TRP A 6 -0.91 -14.43 13.10
C TRP A 6 -1.14 -15.27 14.36
N ASP A 7 -0.88 -16.58 14.28
CA ASP A 7 -1.05 -17.51 15.40
C ASP A 7 0.24 -17.78 16.19
N GLY A 8 1.33 -17.04 15.90
CA GLY A 8 2.66 -17.31 16.45
C GLY A 8 3.55 -18.15 15.54
N SER A 9 2.98 -18.81 14.52
CA SER A 9 3.71 -19.70 13.61
C SER A 9 3.36 -19.49 12.14
N GLN A 10 2.11 -19.15 11.83
CA GLN A 10 1.59 -19.00 10.48
C GLN A 10 0.73 -17.74 10.36
N ALA A 11 0.80 -17.13 9.18
CA ALA A 11 -0.07 -16.05 8.79
C ALA A 11 -1.21 -16.60 7.92
N ARG A 12 -2.46 -16.27 8.27
CA ARG A 12 -3.67 -16.63 7.50
C ARG A 12 -4.34 -15.36 6.99
N LEU A 13 -4.73 -15.37 5.72
CA LEU A 13 -5.49 -14.30 5.10
C LEU A 13 -6.99 -14.52 5.36
N VAL A 14 -7.71 -13.45 5.67
CA VAL A 14 -9.18 -13.41 5.84
C VAL A 14 -9.78 -12.28 4.98
N ASP A 15 -11.10 -12.09 5.06
CA ASP A 15 -11.84 -11.02 4.36
C ASP A 15 -11.76 -11.07 2.81
N PHE A 16 -12.16 -12.21 2.24
CA PHE A 16 -12.18 -12.48 0.79
C PHE A 16 -13.34 -11.82 0.02
N GLU A 17 -14.06 -10.87 0.63
CA GLU A 17 -15.26 -10.26 0.02
C GLU A 17 -14.98 -9.47 -1.26
N TYR A 18 -13.73 -9.02 -1.44
CA TYR A 18 -13.24 -8.34 -2.64
C TYR A 18 -12.29 -9.21 -3.48
N SER A 19 -12.20 -10.51 -3.21
CA SER A 19 -11.36 -11.42 -4.00
C SER A 19 -11.95 -11.68 -5.39
N GLY A 20 -11.06 -11.84 -6.37
CA GLY A 20 -11.43 -12.13 -7.75
C GLY A 20 -10.20 -12.44 -8.60
N LEU A 21 -10.44 -12.65 -9.90
CA LEU A 21 -9.34 -12.75 -10.86
C LEU A 21 -8.69 -11.38 -11.00
N SER A 22 -7.39 -11.31 -10.67
CA SER A 22 -6.62 -10.08 -10.70
C SER A 22 -5.21 -10.33 -11.22
N ASP A 23 -4.55 -9.25 -11.58
CA ASP A 23 -3.16 -9.24 -12.03
C ASP A 23 -2.21 -9.18 -10.83
N ARG A 24 -1.14 -9.98 -10.84
CA ARG A 24 -0.22 -10.09 -9.70
C ARG A 24 0.44 -8.76 -9.35
N ALA A 25 0.82 -7.98 -10.36
CA ALA A 25 1.42 -6.67 -10.16
C ALA A 25 0.45 -5.67 -9.51
N TYR A 26 -0.85 -5.80 -9.80
CA TYR A 26 -1.91 -5.03 -9.14
C TYR A 26 -2.03 -5.39 -7.66
N GLU A 27 -2.16 -6.68 -7.35
CA GLU A 27 -2.27 -7.16 -5.95
C GLU A 27 -1.04 -6.79 -5.12
N LEU A 28 0.17 -6.93 -5.67
CA LEU A 28 1.39 -6.52 -5.00
C LEU A 28 1.45 -5.00 -4.78
N ALA A 29 1.07 -4.21 -5.77
CA ALA A 29 1.04 -2.75 -5.63
C ALA A 29 0.04 -2.30 -4.57
N GLU A 30 -1.13 -2.94 -4.46
CA GLU A 30 -2.12 -2.68 -3.41
C GLU A 30 -1.48 -2.89 -2.03
N MET A 31 -0.92 -4.08 -1.79
CA MET A 31 -0.33 -4.43 -0.50
C MET A 31 0.83 -3.50 -0.12
N VAL A 32 1.67 -3.17 -1.10
CA VAL A 32 2.83 -2.30 -0.92
C VAL A 32 2.36 -0.89 -0.60
N GLU A 33 1.46 -0.30 -1.38
CA GLU A 33 1.07 1.11 -1.22
C GLU A 33 -0.07 1.32 -0.21
N HIS A 34 -0.62 0.25 0.39
CA HIS A 34 -1.67 0.33 1.40
C HIS A 34 -1.29 1.33 2.51
N ILE A 35 -2.18 2.27 2.84
CA ILE A 35 -1.86 3.36 3.78
C ILE A 35 -1.40 2.87 5.16
N SER A 36 -2.02 1.82 5.70
CA SER A 36 -1.58 1.20 6.97
C SER A 36 -0.17 0.60 6.93
N VAL A 37 0.32 0.21 5.74
CA VAL A 37 1.69 -0.26 5.52
C VAL A 37 2.62 0.95 5.44
N ARG A 38 2.25 1.98 4.66
CA ARG A 38 3.04 3.21 4.52
C ARG A 38 3.17 4.04 5.81
N GLN A 39 2.14 4.04 6.67
CA GLN A 39 2.21 4.64 8.01
C GLN A 39 3.16 3.90 8.97
N ARG A 40 3.62 2.70 8.60
CA ARG A 40 4.53 1.85 9.38
C ARG A 40 5.88 1.70 8.67
N ASP A 41 6.34 2.78 8.04
CA ASP A 41 7.57 2.74 7.26
C ASP A 41 8.77 2.22 8.09
N GLY A 42 9.69 1.51 7.42
CA GLY A 42 10.86 0.90 8.06
C GLY A 42 10.59 -0.37 8.88
N THR A 43 9.35 -0.87 8.95
CA THR A 43 9.06 -2.17 9.58
C THR A 43 9.57 -3.35 8.75
N ALA A 44 9.76 -4.51 9.40
CA ALA A 44 10.15 -5.75 8.72
C ALA A 44 9.16 -6.15 7.62
N LEU A 45 7.87 -5.91 7.85
CA LEU A 45 6.81 -6.14 6.86
C LEU A 45 7.02 -5.29 5.60
N VAL A 46 7.23 -3.98 5.76
CA VAL A 46 7.49 -3.07 4.63
C VAL A 46 8.70 -3.55 3.83
N ARG A 47 9.80 -3.89 4.50
CA ARG A 47 11.01 -4.41 3.83
C ARG A 47 10.74 -5.69 3.05
N ALA A 48 9.99 -6.63 3.62
CA ALA A 48 9.63 -7.87 2.95
C ALA A 48 8.76 -7.62 1.72
N LEU A 49 7.77 -6.73 1.83
CA LEU A 49 6.90 -6.36 0.70
C LEU A 49 7.68 -5.69 -0.43
N GLU A 50 8.58 -4.75 -0.10
CA GLU A 50 9.46 -4.12 -1.11
C GLU A 50 10.39 -5.15 -1.77
N GLN A 51 10.90 -6.12 -1.02
CA GLN A 51 11.72 -7.20 -1.58
C GLN A 51 10.94 -8.06 -2.56
N VAL A 52 9.72 -8.48 -2.21
CA VAL A 52 8.84 -9.24 -3.11
C VAL A 52 8.49 -8.42 -4.35
N ALA A 53 8.15 -7.15 -4.18
CA ALA A 53 7.83 -6.24 -5.28
C ALA A 53 9.04 -6.05 -6.23
N SER A 54 10.26 -5.97 -5.69
CA SER A 54 11.48 -5.84 -6.50
C SER A 54 11.79 -7.07 -7.35
N ALA A 55 11.23 -8.23 -7.00
CA ALA A 55 11.38 -9.47 -7.74
C ALA A 55 10.28 -9.69 -8.80
N GLU A 56 9.34 -8.75 -8.94
CA GLU A 56 8.25 -8.87 -9.91
C GLU A 56 8.77 -8.76 -11.34
N SER A 57 8.33 -9.68 -12.21
CA SER A 57 8.87 -9.80 -13.57
C SER A 57 8.45 -8.65 -14.48
N ASP A 58 7.27 -8.06 -14.26
CA ASP A 58 6.78 -6.92 -15.02
C ASP A 58 6.90 -5.63 -14.20
N ALA A 59 8.13 -5.10 -14.15
CA ALA A 59 8.45 -3.91 -13.39
C ALA A 59 7.67 -2.66 -13.86
N SER A 60 7.34 -2.58 -15.15
CA SER A 60 6.57 -1.45 -15.69
C SER A 60 5.13 -1.50 -15.21
N ARG A 61 4.49 -2.67 -15.33
CA ARG A 61 3.12 -2.88 -14.83
C ARG A 61 3.03 -2.62 -13.34
N LEU A 62 3.98 -3.14 -12.57
CA LEU A 62 4.05 -2.91 -11.13
C LEU A 62 4.17 -1.42 -10.81
N LEU A 63 5.04 -0.67 -11.50
CA LEU A 63 5.20 0.76 -11.28
C LEU A 63 3.90 1.53 -11.55
N ASP A 64 3.20 1.22 -12.64
CA ASP A 64 1.92 1.86 -12.97
C ASP A 64 0.84 1.54 -11.94
N CYS A 65 0.76 0.29 -11.47
CA CYS A 65 -0.14 -0.09 -10.38
C CYS A 65 0.22 0.62 -9.07
N ARG A 66 1.51 0.77 -8.73
CA ARG A 66 1.96 1.51 -7.54
C ARG A 66 1.56 2.99 -7.61
N ARG A 67 1.71 3.63 -8.78
CA ARG A 67 1.25 5.01 -9.00
C ARG A 67 -0.26 5.13 -8.77
N LEU A 68 -1.03 4.19 -9.32
CA LEU A 68 -2.49 4.16 -9.18
C LEU A 68 -2.91 4.01 -7.72
N HIS A 69 -2.35 3.05 -6.98
CA HIS A 69 -2.70 2.86 -5.57
C HIS A 69 -2.22 4.00 -4.67
N ALA A 70 -1.03 4.55 -4.93
CA ALA A 70 -0.54 5.71 -4.18
C ALA A 70 -1.48 6.91 -4.35
N LEU A 71 -1.96 7.16 -5.57
CA LEU A 71 -2.94 8.21 -5.86
C LEU A 71 -4.31 7.91 -5.22
N PHE A 72 -4.78 6.66 -5.28
CA PHE A 72 -6.03 6.23 -4.64
C PHE A 72 -6.02 6.56 -3.14
N TRP A 73 -4.94 6.22 -2.42
CA TRP A 73 -4.83 6.52 -1.00
C TRP A 73 -4.76 8.02 -0.71
N LEU A 74 -4.05 8.79 -1.54
CA LEU A 74 -4.04 10.25 -1.43
C LEU A 74 -5.47 10.83 -1.51
N LEU A 75 -6.23 10.42 -2.52
CA LEU A 75 -7.61 10.86 -2.72
C LEU A 75 -8.52 10.43 -1.55
N ARG A 76 -8.32 9.22 -1.01
CA ARG A 76 -9.09 8.72 0.14
C ARG A 76 -8.81 9.51 1.42
N ILE A 77 -7.56 9.91 1.67
CA ILE A 77 -7.21 10.77 2.83
C ILE A 77 -7.84 12.16 2.68
N LEU A 78 -7.78 12.75 1.48
CA LEU A 78 -8.40 14.04 1.18
C LEU A 78 -9.93 13.99 1.37
N GLY A 79 -10.57 12.92 0.89
CA GLY A 79 -12.03 12.75 0.97
C GLY A 79 -12.58 12.38 2.35
N SER A 80 -11.77 11.79 3.22
CA SER A 80 -12.21 11.31 4.54
C SER A 80 -12.16 12.37 5.66
N GLY A 81 -11.66 13.57 5.38
CA GLY A 81 -11.44 14.61 6.40
C GLY A 81 -10.30 14.29 7.38
N GLN A 82 -9.69 13.09 7.31
CA GLN A 82 -8.55 12.70 8.13
C GLN A 82 -7.38 13.68 8.00
N GLY A 83 -7.15 14.20 6.78
CA GLY A 83 -6.12 15.20 6.48
C GLY A 83 -6.23 16.52 7.26
N ARG A 84 -7.37 16.80 7.92
CA ARG A 84 -7.59 18.02 8.70
C ARG A 84 -7.13 17.92 10.16
N SER A 85 -6.80 16.72 10.63
CA SER A 85 -6.21 16.50 11.95
C SER A 85 -4.69 16.72 11.90
N PRO A 86 -4.02 17.11 13.01
CA PRO A 86 -2.56 17.28 13.00
C PRO A 86 -1.78 16.02 12.60
N ARG A 87 -2.28 14.83 12.96
CA ARG A 87 -1.68 13.56 12.50
C ARG A 87 -1.99 13.29 11.03
N GLY A 88 -3.24 13.48 10.62
CA GLY A 88 -3.60 13.24 9.23
C GLY A 88 -3.01 14.25 8.25
N SER A 89 -2.62 15.46 8.68
CA SER A 89 -1.85 16.38 7.82
C SER A 89 -0.43 15.88 7.55
N VAL A 90 0.19 15.20 8.52
CA VAL A 90 1.50 14.54 8.34
C VAL A 90 1.37 13.36 7.38
N ASP A 91 0.37 12.51 7.58
CA ASP A 91 0.11 11.37 6.69
C ASP A 91 -0.23 11.83 5.27
N LEU A 92 -1.00 12.90 5.12
CA LEU A 92 -1.33 13.51 3.84
C LEU A 92 -0.07 14.01 3.12
N ALA A 93 0.80 14.72 3.83
CA ALA A 93 2.06 15.23 3.27
C ALA A 93 2.97 14.07 2.85
N ALA A 94 3.14 13.05 3.69
CA ALA A 94 3.92 11.86 3.39
C ALA A 94 3.39 11.12 2.15
N GLN A 95 2.07 10.95 2.05
CA GLN A 95 1.44 10.31 0.90
C GLN A 95 1.57 11.15 -0.38
N ALA A 96 1.47 12.48 -0.28
CA ALA A 96 1.71 13.37 -1.41
C ALA A 96 3.15 13.28 -1.92
N THR A 97 4.13 13.31 -1.01
CA THR A 97 5.55 13.07 -1.35
C THR A 97 5.74 11.71 -2.00
N ARG A 98 5.06 10.68 -1.50
CA ARG A 98 5.12 9.33 -2.07
C ARG A 98 4.64 9.29 -3.53
N VAL A 99 3.50 9.93 -3.82
CA VAL A 99 2.97 10.04 -5.18
C VAL A 99 3.96 10.76 -6.10
N LEU A 100 4.49 11.91 -5.67
CA LEU A 100 5.46 12.67 -6.46
C LEU A 100 6.71 11.84 -6.78
N ASN A 101 7.26 11.13 -5.79
CA ASN A 101 8.44 10.27 -6.00
C ASN A 101 8.20 9.13 -7.00
N LEU A 102 6.97 8.61 -7.10
CA LEU A 102 6.62 7.55 -8.06
C LEU A 102 6.37 8.09 -9.47
N LEU A 103 6.01 9.36 -9.61
CA LEU A 103 5.77 10.01 -10.91
C LEU A 103 7.06 10.49 -11.58
N GLY A 104 8.09 10.82 -10.80
CA GLY A 104 9.37 11.34 -11.29
C GLY A 104 9.41 12.86 -11.24
#